data_AF-A0A8X6V6X4-F1
#
_entry.id   AF-A0A8X6V6X4-F1
#
_cell.length_a   1.000
_cell.length_b   1.000
_cell.length_c   1.000
_cell.angle_alpha   90.00
_cell.angle_beta   90.00
_cell.angle_gamma   90.00
#
_symmetry.space_group_name_H-M   'P 1'
#
loop_
_entity.id
_entity.type
_entity.pdbx_description
1 polymer ?
#
loop_
_entity_poly.entity_id
_entity_poly.type
_entity_poly.pdbx_seq_one_letter_code
_entity_poly.pdbx_strand_id
1 'polypeptide(L)'
;MKHVDALSRYPVMMVCNDTLTSKLKNAQEEDDNIQTSKSLLEKQESEEFFERNGILYKYLNGRELIVTPKALQAELIKLIHENGHFSVGKTEEIVKQEFFIPNLTNVVKKKGSAFTSKLFNDYCDEENIQHLQIATGVPRGNGQVERIHRTLIPVLTKLSLDDSTKWYKYVDRLQRILNSTISRSTKWTPFELLVGIKMRNKEDILIKDLLLEQIAK
;
A
#
# COMPACT_ATOMS: atom_id res chain seq x y z
N MET A 1 -28.35 13.81 8.47
CA MET A 1 -27.91 12.53 9.04
C MET A 1 -26.38 12.49 8.97
N LYS A 2 -25.71 12.43 10.12
CA LYS A 2 -24.24 12.29 10.18
C LYS A 2 -23.86 10.95 9.56
N HIS A 3 -23.18 11.01 8.43
CA HIS A 3 -22.61 9.83 7.79
C HIS A 3 -21.56 9.25 8.75
N VAL A 4 -21.80 8.03 9.23
CA VAL A 4 -20.86 7.30 10.08
C VAL A 4 -19.74 6.82 9.17
N ASP A 5 -18.56 7.39 9.35
CA ASP A 5 -17.36 7.04 8.60
C ASP A 5 -16.77 5.74 9.20
N ALA A 6 -17.24 4.61 8.70
CA ALA A 6 -16.83 3.28 9.15
C ALA A 6 -15.38 2.91 8.79
N LEU A 7 -14.63 3.79 8.12
CA LEU A 7 -13.22 3.61 7.77
C LEU A 7 -12.25 4.31 8.74
N SER A 8 -12.76 5.04 9.74
CA SER A 8 -11.94 5.73 10.75
C SER A 8 -11.49 4.82 11.91
N ARG A 9 -12.01 3.59 12.00
CA ARG A 9 -11.67 2.63 13.06
C ARG A 9 -10.81 1.50 12.50
N TYR A 10 -9.61 1.82 12.01
CA TYR A 10 -8.59 0.77 12.00
C TYR A 10 -8.16 0.59 13.46
N PRO A 11 -8.23 -0.63 14.02
CA PRO A 11 -7.80 -0.86 15.39
C PRO A 11 -6.35 -0.38 15.51
N VAL A 12 -6.11 0.43 16.55
CA VAL A 12 -4.80 0.65 17.16
C VAL A 12 -4.02 -0.66 16.99
N MET A 13 -2.94 -0.64 16.21
CA MET A 13 -2.12 -1.84 16.09
C MET A 13 -1.44 -1.95 17.44
N MET A 14 -2.10 -2.65 18.36
CA MET A 14 -1.54 -2.99 19.65
C MET A 14 -0.20 -3.68 19.37
N VAL A 15 0.88 -2.92 19.55
CA VAL A 15 2.25 -3.41 19.72
C VAL A 15 2.25 -4.16 21.06
N CYS A 16 1.58 -5.31 21.10
CA CYS A 16 1.41 -6.16 22.27
C CYS A 16 1.64 -7.62 21.88
N ASN A 17 2.60 -7.89 20.99
CA ASN A 17 3.20 -9.22 20.91
C ASN A 17 4.56 -9.14 21.59
N ASP A 18 4.77 -9.94 22.63
CA ASP A 18 6.01 -9.95 23.43
C ASP A 18 7.28 -10.06 22.56
N THR A 19 7.17 -10.79 21.45
CA THR A 19 8.25 -10.95 20.44
C THR A 19 8.62 -9.66 19.72
N LEU A 20 7.65 -8.80 19.39
CA LEU A 20 7.89 -7.52 18.72
C LEU A 20 8.50 -6.51 19.70
N THR A 21 8.05 -6.53 20.96
CA THR A 21 8.56 -5.70 22.04
C THR A 21 10.04 -6.01 22.33
N SER A 22 10.42 -7.28 22.39
CA SER A 22 11.83 -7.68 22.54
C SER A 22 12.69 -7.28 21.34
N LYS A 23 12.19 -7.45 20.11
CA LYS A 23 12.89 -7.01 18.90
C LYS A 23 13.10 -5.50 18.89
N LEU A 24 12.07 -4.73 19.23
CA LEU A 24 12.14 -3.26 19.32
C LEU A 24 13.17 -2.82 20.36
N LYS A 25 13.16 -3.43 21.54
CA LYS A 25 14.09 -3.12 22.61
C LYS A 25 15.54 -3.35 22.19
N ASN A 26 15.85 -4.55 21.67
CA ASN A 26 17.20 -4.88 21.22
C ASN A 26 17.66 -3.93 20.09
N ALA A 27 16.78 -3.66 19.12
CA ALA A 27 17.11 -2.75 18.02
C ALA A 27 17.29 -1.30 18.46
N GLN A 28 16.64 -0.86 19.55
CA GLN A 28 16.89 0.47 20.14
C GLN A 28 18.22 0.53 20.88
N GLU A 29 18.63 -0.56 21.55
CA GLU A 29 19.94 -0.67 22.21
C GLU A 29 21.10 -0.57 21.22
N GLU A 30 20.92 -1.12 20.02
CA GLU A 30 21.93 -1.10 18.94
C GLU A 30 21.92 0.18 18.08
N ASP A 31 20.96 1.10 18.23
CA ASP A 31 20.86 2.31 17.39
C ASP A 31 21.55 3.53 18.04
N ASP A 32 22.70 3.93 17.49
CA ASP A 32 23.52 5.06 17.97
C ASP A 32 22.73 6.36 18.19
N ASN A 33 21.76 6.67 17.33
CA ASN A 33 20.98 7.92 17.44
C ASN A 33 19.99 7.86 18.60
N ILE A 34 19.43 6.67 18.85
CA ILE A 34 18.52 6.42 19.96
C ILE A 34 19.30 6.43 21.27
N GLN A 35 20.50 5.84 21.29
CA GLN A 35 21.38 5.92 22.46
C GLN A 35 21.78 7.37 22.78
N THR A 36 22.09 8.16 21.75
CA THR A 36 22.35 9.60 21.92
C THR A 36 21.14 10.30 22.55
N SER A 37 19.92 9.99 22.06
CA SER A 37 18.68 10.56 22.58
C SER A 37 18.38 10.12 24.02
N LYS A 38 18.71 8.87 24.39
CA LYS A 38 18.64 8.38 25.78
C LYS A 38 19.62 9.12 26.70
N SER A 39 20.85 9.36 26.25
CA SER A 39 21.84 10.11 27.04
C SER A 39 21.44 11.58 27.27
N LEU A 40 20.72 12.18 26.32
CA LEU A 40 20.17 13.53 26.45
C LEU A 40 18.95 13.57 27.40
N LEU A 41 18.15 12.50 27.39
CA LEU A 41 17.05 12.32 28.35
C LEU A 41 17.57 12.22 29.80
N GLU A 42 18.65 11.47 30.02
CA GLU A 42 19.29 11.36 31.35
C GLU A 42 19.79 12.71 31.88
N LYS A 43 20.21 13.61 30.98
CA LYS A 43 20.63 14.98 31.31
C LYS A 43 19.47 15.95 31.54
N GLN A 44 18.22 15.49 31.45
CA GLN A 44 16.99 16.30 31.50
C GLN A 44 16.94 17.42 30.44
N GLU A 45 17.70 17.28 29.34
CA GLU A 45 17.77 18.30 28.28
C GLU A 45 16.64 18.15 27.24
N SER A 46 15.75 17.17 27.40
CA SER A 46 14.62 16.98 26.50
C SER A 46 13.37 16.47 27.21
N GLU A 47 12.37 17.34 27.30
CA GLU A 47 11.03 17.00 27.82
C GLU A 47 10.19 16.16 26.82
N GLU A 48 10.61 16.10 25.55
CA GLU A 48 9.86 15.39 24.50
C GLU A 48 10.11 13.87 24.50
N PHE A 49 11.18 13.38 25.11
CA PHE A 49 11.52 11.95 25.11
C PHE A 49 11.26 11.37 26.49
N PHE A 50 10.86 10.09 26.54
CA PHE A 50 10.70 9.37 27.80
C PHE A 50 10.82 7.87 27.56
N GLU A 51 11.14 7.12 28.61
CA GLU A 51 11.30 5.67 28.53
C GLU A 51 10.17 4.96 29.29
N ARG A 52 9.62 3.91 28.68
CA ARG A 52 8.62 3.03 29.30
C ARG A 52 8.96 1.58 28.98
N ASN A 53 9.11 0.75 30.01
CA ASN A 53 9.44 -0.68 29.90
C ASN A 53 10.72 -0.95 29.08
N GLY A 54 11.72 -0.05 29.16
CA GLY A 54 12.98 -0.18 28.42
C GLY A 54 12.91 0.23 26.94
N ILE A 55 11.79 0.80 26.50
CA ILE A 55 11.58 1.33 25.15
C ILE A 55 11.50 2.85 25.22
N LEU A 56 12.21 3.53 24.32
CA LEU A 56 12.18 4.97 24.14
C LEU A 56 10.94 5.39 23.34
N TYR A 57 10.22 6.37 23.89
CA TYR A 57 9.08 7.05 23.30
C TYR A 57 9.37 8.53 23.12
N LYS A 58 8.63 9.15 22.20
CA LYS A 58 8.57 10.59 22.00
C LYS A 58 7.14 11.08 22.18
N TYR A 59 6.95 12.11 23.00
CA TYR A 59 5.69 12.82 23.12
C TYR A 59 5.59 13.86 22.00
N LEU A 60 4.59 13.75 21.13
CA LEU A 60 4.37 14.67 20.02
C LEU A 60 2.88 14.86 19.77
N ASN A 61 2.41 16.11 19.70
CA ASN A 61 1.01 16.45 19.42
C ASN A 61 -0.01 15.72 20.32
N GLY A 62 0.31 15.58 21.61
CA GLY A 62 -0.57 14.91 22.57
C GLY A 62 -0.55 13.38 22.50
N ARG A 63 0.39 12.78 21.76
CA ARG A 63 0.51 11.33 21.59
C ARG A 63 1.87 10.81 22.01
N GLU A 64 1.86 9.60 22.55
CA GLU A 64 3.05 8.81 22.86
C GLU A 64 3.43 7.97 21.64
N LEU A 65 4.55 8.28 21.00
CA LEU A 65 5.01 7.60 19.79
C LEU A 65 6.26 6.77 20.09
N ILE A 66 6.31 5.52 19.60
CA ILE A 66 7.50 4.67 19.75
C ILE A 66 8.62 5.20 18.84
N VAL A 67 9.80 5.50 19.40
CA VAL A 67 10.96 5.90 18.61
C VAL A 67 11.46 4.69 17.82
N THR A 68 11.39 4.76 16.49
CA THR A 68 11.65 3.59 15.65
C THR A 68 13.13 3.49 15.23
N PRO A 69 13.84 2.40 15.59
CA PRO A 69 15.22 2.16 15.17
C PRO A 69 15.37 2.10 13.66
N LYS A 70 16.48 2.62 13.13
CA LYS A 70 16.75 2.68 11.69
C LYS A 70 16.61 1.31 11.00
N ALA A 71 17.04 0.24 11.67
CA ALA A 71 16.94 -1.13 11.17
C ALA A 71 15.49 -1.60 10.96
N LEU A 72 14.56 -1.20 11.83
CA LEU A 72 13.16 -1.66 11.82
C LEU A 72 12.22 -0.78 10.99
N GLN A 73 12.64 0.43 10.60
CA GLN A 73 11.81 1.36 9.83
C GLN A 73 11.31 0.75 8.50
N ALA A 74 12.09 -0.09 7.83
CA ALA A 74 11.67 -0.73 6.58
C ALA A 74 10.62 -1.81 6.78
N GLU A 75 10.83 -2.69 7.75
CA GLU A 75 9.92 -3.77 8.08
C GLU A 75 8.56 -3.20 8.53
N LEU A 76 8.55 -2.21 9.42
CA LEU A 76 7.32 -1.58 9.92
C LEU A 76 6.51 -0.90 8.81
N ILE A 77 7.16 -0.09 7.96
CA ILE A 77 6.48 0.59 6.85
C ILE A 77 5.90 -0.44 5.87
N LYS A 78 6.65 -1.51 5.58
CA LYS A 78 6.21 -2.58 4.68
C LYS A 78 5.02 -3.33 5.27
N LEU A 79 5.08 -3.71 6.54
CA LEU A 79 4.00 -4.42 7.23
C LEU A 79 2.70 -3.61 7.26
N ILE A 80 2.78 -2.30 7.52
CA ILE A 80 1.61 -1.40 7.49
C ILE A 80 1.08 -1.23 6.06
N HIS A 81 1.96 -1.15 5.06
CA HIS A 81 1.56 -1.04 3.66
C HIS A 81 0.88 -2.31 3.15
N GLU A 82 1.42 -3.50 3.47
CA GLU A 82 0.91 -4.79 3.02
C GLU A 82 -0.40 -5.18 3.74
N ASN A 83 -0.54 -4.88 5.03
CA ASN A 83 -1.74 -5.23 5.81
C ASN A 83 -3.02 -4.47 5.38
N GLY A 84 -2.89 -3.36 4.65
CA GLY A 84 -4.04 -2.60 4.17
C GLY A 84 -4.02 -2.17 2.70
N HIS A 85 -2.99 -2.56 1.94
CA HIS A 85 -2.77 -2.10 0.56
C HIS A 85 -2.88 -0.56 0.42
N PHE A 86 -2.36 0.17 1.41
CA PHE A 86 -2.58 1.61 1.52
C PHE A 86 -1.69 2.42 0.58
N SER A 87 -2.20 3.51 0.01
CA SER A 87 -1.37 4.50 -0.70
C SER A 87 -0.31 5.11 0.24
N VAL A 88 0.81 5.57 -0.31
CA VAL A 88 1.94 6.19 0.42
C VAL A 88 1.48 7.20 1.48
N GLY A 89 0.55 8.09 1.13
CA GLY A 89 0.03 9.10 2.07
C GLY A 89 -0.77 8.51 3.23
N LYS A 90 -1.53 7.43 2.99
CA LYS A 90 -2.29 6.75 4.05
C LYS A 90 -1.39 5.92 4.95
N THR A 91 -0.36 5.26 4.38
CA THR A 91 0.70 4.62 5.15
C THR A 91 1.42 5.63 6.05
N GLU A 92 1.78 6.81 5.53
CA GLU A 92 2.40 7.87 6.33
C GLU A 92 1.50 8.33 7.48
N GLU A 93 0.20 8.53 7.20
CA GLU A 93 -0.77 8.93 8.23
C GLU A 93 -0.86 7.90 9.36
N ILE A 94 -0.95 6.60 9.03
CA ILE A 94 -1.04 5.52 10.01
C ILE A 94 0.24 5.41 10.83
N VAL A 95 1.42 5.49 10.19
CA VAL A 95 2.70 5.44 10.90
C VAL A 95 2.82 6.57 11.91
N LYS A 96 2.39 7.80 11.58
CA LYS A 96 2.41 8.96 12.49
C LYS A 96 1.51 8.81 13.72
N GLN A 97 0.58 7.84 13.73
CA GLN A 97 -0.30 7.64 14.88
C GLN A 97 0.39 6.91 16.04
N GLU A 98 1.37 6.05 15.74
CA GLU A 98 1.97 5.12 16.72
C GLU A 98 3.51 5.18 16.76
N PHE A 99 4.17 5.59 15.67
CA PHE A 99 5.62 5.54 15.53
C PHE A 99 6.23 6.90 15.20
N PHE A 100 7.37 7.18 15.81
CA PHE A 100 8.22 8.30 15.46
C PHE A 100 9.39 7.83 14.59
N ILE A 101 9.40 8.29 13.33
CA ILE A 101 10.49 8.10 12.37
C ILE A 101 10.99 9.48 11.93
N PRO A 102 12.26 9.83 12.15
CA PRO A 102 12.85 11.05 11.63
C PRO A 102 12.69 11.11 10.10
N ASN A 103 12.21 12.23 9.57
CA ASN A 103 11.98 12.42 8.13
C ASN A 103 11.09 11.34 7.48
N LEU A 104 10.06 10.86 8.19
CA LEU A 104 9.14 9.81 7.73
C LEU A 104 8.67 9.99 6.28
N THR A 105 8.25 11.20 5.89
CA THR A 105 7.77 11.50 4.54
C THR A 105 8.79 11.08 3.46
N ASN A 106 10.08 11.32 3.69
CA ASN A 106 11.14 10.92 2.76
C ASN A 106 11.36 9.40 2.78
N VAL A 107 11.25 8.76 3.94
CA VAL A 107 11.44 7.31 4.09
C VAL A 107 10.31 6.52 3.40
N VAL A 108 9.05 6.94 3.57
CA VAL A 108 7.89 6.29 2.95
C VAL A 108 7.89 6.53 1.43
N LYS A 109 8.18 7.77 0.99
CA LYS A 109 8.31 8.09 -0.44
C LYS A 109 9.37 7.23 -1.12
N LYS A 110 10.56 7.08 -0.53
CA LYS A 110 11.63 6.22 -1.09
C LYS A 110 11.22 4.76 -1.27
N LYS A 111 10.30 4.24 -0.46
CA LYS A 111 9.89 2.83 -0.46
C LYS A 111 8.67 2.53 -1.34
N GLY A 112 7.79 3.50 -1.59
CA GLY A 112 6.61 3.33 -2.46
C GLY A 112 6.85 3.65 -3.95
N SER A 113 8.10 3.68 -4.39
CA SER A 113 8.55 4.57 -5.47
C SER A 113 8.96 3.85 -6.76
N ALA A 114 8.37 2.70 -7.12
CA ALA A 114 8.69 2.06 -8.41
C ALA A 114 8.56 3.07 -9.57
N PHE A 115 7.45 3.82 -9.57
CA PHE A 115 7.18 4.87 -10.56
C PHE A 115 7.85 6.22 -10.26
N THR A 116 8.40 6.46 -9.06
CA THR A 116 9.10 7.74 -8.76
C THR A 116 10.61 7.55 -8.62
N SER A 117 11.12 6.40 -9.04
CA SER A 117 12.54 6.08 -9.00
C SER A 117 13.29 6.84 -10.08
N LYS A 118 14.58 7.14 -9.84
CA LYS A 118 15.43 7.79 -10.84
C LYS A 118 15.51 6.96 -12.11
N LEU A 119 15.72 5.64 -11.98
CA LEU A 119 15.76 4.70 -13.10
C LEU A 119 14.51 4.79 -13.98
N PHE A 120 13.33 4.88 -13.37
CA PHE A 120 12.08 4.99 -14.12
C PHE A 120 11.90 6.35 -14.80
N ASN A 121 12.32 7.44 -14.15
CA ASN A 121 12.30 8.77 -14.77
C ASN A 121 13.27 8.86 -15.95
N ASP A 122 14.50 8.33 -15.80
CA ASP A 122 15.49 8.28 -16.88
C ASP A 122 14.93 7.50 -18.09
N TYR A 123 14.28 6.35 -17.85
CA TYR A 123 13.57 5.60 -18.90
C TYR A 123 12.43 6.39 -19.56
N CYS A 124 11.62 7.12 -18.77
CA CYS A 124 10.56 7.95 -19.33
C CYS A 124 11.11 9.08 -20.20
N ASP A 125 12.22 9.71 -19.80
CA ASP A 125 12.87 10.77 -20.57
C ASP A 125 13.46 10.23 -21.88
N GLU A 126 14.10 9.05 -21.85
CA GLU A 126 14.63 8.37 -23.04
C GLU A 126 13.53 8.01 -24.07
N GLU A 127 12.40 7.48 -23.59
CA GLU A 127 11.27 7.07 -24.43
C GLU A 127 10.30 8.22 -24.77
N ASN A 128 10.63 9.47 -24.40
CA ASN A 128 9.76 10.65 -24.55
C ASN A 128 8.36 10.47 -23.92
N ILE A 129 8.28 9.74 -22.82
CA ILE A 129 7.05 9.50 -22.06
C ILE A 129 6.89 10.60 -21.02
N GLN A 130 5.83 11.41 -21.14
CA GLN A 130 5.49 12.37 -20.11
C GLN A 130 4.90 11.68 -18.88
N HIS A 131 5.72 11.46 -17.85
CA HIS A 131 5.27 10.83 -16.61
C HIS A 131 4.52 11.81 -15.71
N LEU A 132 3.19 11.70 -15.70
CA LEU A 132 2.30 12.52 -14.86
C LEU A 132 2.01 11.83 -13.52
N GLN A 133 2.51 12.40 -12.43
CA GLN A 133 2.21 11.94 -11.08
C GLN A 133 0.90 12.57 -10.57
N ILE A 134 0.00 11.73 -10.06
CA ILE A 134 -1.23 12.20 -9.44
C ILE A 134 -0.92 12.74 -8.03
N ALA A 135 -1.50 13.88 -7.68
CA ALA A 135 -1.36 14.46 -6.36
C ALA A 135 -1.80 13.49 -5.25
N THR A 136 -1.00 13.41 -4.19
CA THR A 136 -1.34 12.62 -3.00
C THR A 136 -2.67 13.05 -2.42
N GLY A 137 -3.56 12.10 -2.11
CA GLY A 137 -4.90 12.40 -1.59
C GLY A 137 -5.98 12.63 -2.65
N VAL A 138 -5.66 12.50 -3.94
CA VAL A 138 -6.64 12.55 -5.05
C VAL A 138 -6.79 11.17 -5.70
N PRO A 139 -7.50 10.22 -5.06
CA PRO A 139 -7.61 8.83 -5.55
C PRO A 139 -8.32 8.73 -6.91
N ARG A 140 -9.12 9.75 -7.29
CA ARG A 140 -9.85 9.78 -8.57
C ARG A 140 -8.95 9.62 -9.79
N GLY A 141 -7.69 10.08 -9.72
CA GLY A 141 -6.74 9.97 -10.84
C GLY A 141 -6.42 8.51 -11.21
N ASN A 142 -6.38 7.60 -10.22
CA ASN A 142 -6.15 6.16 -10.44
C ASN A 142 -7.44 5.34 -10.48
N GLY A 143 -8.60 5.99 -10.38
CA GLY A 143 -9.89 5.32 -10.23
C GLY A 143 -10.32 4.44 -11.40
N GLN A 144 -9.68 4.55 -12.57
CA GLN A 144 -9.90 3.62 -13.69
C GLN A 144 -9.21 2.28 -13.47
N VAL A 145 -7.93 2.30 -13.07
CA VAL A 145 -7.17 1.08 -12.73
C VAL A 145 -7.80 0.39 -11.52
N GLU A 146 -8.15 1.16 -10.48
CA GLU A 146 -8.81 0.62 -9.28
C GLU A 146 -10.16 -0.04 -9.60
N ARG A 147 -10.93 0.51 -10.56
CA ARG A 147 -12.17 -0.11 -11.02
C ARG A 147 -11.92 -1.45 -11.70
N ILE A 148 -10.89 -1.54 -12.55
CA ILE A 148 -10.51 -2.82 -13.16
C ILE A 148 -10.06 -3.81 -12.10
N HIS A 149 -9.26 -3.40 -11.12
CA HIS A 149 -8.80 -4.26 -10.02
C HIS A 149 -9.97 -4.84 -9.20
N ARG A 150 -11.01 -4.04 -8.96
CA ARG A 150 -12.23 -4.50 -8.26
C ARG A 150 -12.92 -5.67 -8.97
N THR A 151 -12.79 -5.76 -10.29
CA THR A 151 -13.32 -6.89 -11.08
C THR A 151 -12.30 -8.02 -11.19
N LEU A 152 -11.02 -7.69 -11.44
CA LEU A 152 -9.95 -8.67 -11.68
C LEU A 152 -9.68 -9.53 -10.44
N ILE A 153 -9.51 -8.90 -9.27
CA ILE A 153 -9.08 -9.58 -8.04
C ILE A 153 -10.08 -10.67 -7.64
N PRO A 154 -11.40 -10.41 -7.50
CA PRO A 154 -12.35 -11.45 -7.11
C PRO A 154 -12.43 -12.60 -8.11
N VAL A 155 -12.31 -12.33 -9.42
CA VAL A 155 -12.30 -13.38 -10.44
C VAL A 155 -11.07 -14.26 -10.29
N LEU A 156 -9.88 -13.67 -10.13
CA LEU A 156 -8.66 -14.43 -9.89
C LEU A 156 -8.74 -15.24 -8.60
N THR A 157 -9.22 -14.65 -7.50
CA THR A 157 -9.41 -15.35 -6.23
C THR A 157 -10.34 -16.55 -6.36
N LYS A 158 -11.44 -16.43 -7.13
CA LYS A 158 -12.35 -17.54 -7.40
C LYS A 158 -11.71 -18.64 -8.28
N LEU A 159 -10.87 -18.26 -9.24
CA LEU A 159 -10.17 -19.22 -10.11
C LEU A 159 -9.02 -19.95 -9.38
N SER A 160 -8.48 -19.35 -8.32
CA SER A 160 -7.39 -19.90 -7.53
C SER A 160 -7.84 -20.39 -6.14
N LEU A 161 -9.09 -20.83 -5.97
CA LEU A 161 -9.59 -21.34 -4.70
C LEU A 161 -8.81 -22.57 -4.21
N ASP A 162 -8.44 -23.47 -5.14
CA ASP A 162 -7.70 -24.68 -4.82
C ASP A 162 -6.24 -24.40 -4.43
N ASP A 163 -5.64 -23.36 -5.02
CA ASP A 163 -4.27 -22.94 -4.73
C ASP A 163 -4.09 -21.44 -5.05
N SER A 164 -4.14 -20.63 -3.99
CA SER A 164 -3.98 -19.18 -4.06
C SER A 164 -2.64 -18.75 -4.68
N THR A 165 -1.58 -19.57 -4.59
CA THR A 165 -0.26 -19.21 -5.12
C THR A 165 -0.18 -19.27 -6.65
N LYS A 166 -1.14 -19.94 -7.30
CA LYS A 166 -1.16 -20.18 -8.75
C LYS A 166 -2.05 -19.24 -9.55
N TRP A 167 -2.48 -18.12 -8.95
CA TRP A 167 -3.32 -17.10 -9.62
C TRP A 167 -2.75 -16.61 -10.95
N TYR A 168 -1.42 -16.51 -11.07
CA TYR A 168 -0.72 -16.02 -12.26
C TYR A 168 -1.05 -16.82 -13.54
N LYS A 169 -1.39 -18.11 -13.41
CA LYS A 169 -1.73 -18.99 -14.55
C LYS A 169 -3.02 -18.56 -15.26
N TYR A 170 -3.88 -17.81 -14.57
CA TYR A 170 -5.18 -17.39 -15.09
C TYR A 170 -5.17 -15.98 -15.67
N VAL A 171 -4.11 -15.20 -15.42
CA VAL A 171 -4.03 -13.78 -15.80
C VAL A 171 -4.17 -13.59 -17.31
N ASP A 172 -3.45 -14.36 -18.12
CA ASP A 172 -3.49 -14.23 -19.59
C ASP A 172 -4.88 -14.51 -20.16
N ARG A 173 -5.57 -15.51 -19.61
CA ARG A 173 -6.92 -15.88 -20.03
C ARG A 173 -7.92 -14.80 -19.60
N LEU A 174 -7.82 -14.32 -18.37
CA LEU A 174 -8.68 -13.28 -17.83
C LEU A 174 -8.52 -11.96 -18.59
N GLN A 175 -7.28 -11.52 -18.86
CA GLN A 175 -6.99 -10.32 -19.64
C GLN A 175 -7.62 -10.41 -21.04
N ARG A 176 -7.50 -11.57 -21.70
CA ARG A 176 -8.11 -11.79 -23.01
C ARG A 176 -9.62 -11.64 -22.96
N ILE A 177 -10.26 -12.21 -21.96
CA ILE A 177 -11.71 -12.19 -21.81
C ILE A 177 -12.20 -10.79 -21.49
N LEU A 178 -11.55 -10.08 -20.55
CA LEU A 178 -11.80 -8.66 -20.26
C LEU A 178 -11.75 -7.80 -21.52
N ASN A 179 -10.70 -7.95 -22.33
CA ASN A 179 -10.52 -7.18 -23.56
C ASN A 179 -11.56 -7.52 -24.64
N SER A 180 -12.17 -8.71 -24.59
CA SER A 180 -13.24 -9.14 -25.49
C SER A 180 -14.66 -9.00 -24.92
N THR A 181 -14.81 -8.49 -23.69
CA THR A 181 -16.12 -8.33 -23.06
C THR A 181 -16.69 -6.96 -23.40
N ILE A 182 -17.95 -6.93 -23.83
CA ILE A 182 -18.63 -5.68 -24.20
C ILE A 182 -18.86 -4.83 -22.95
N SER A 183 -18.39 -3.59 -22.95
CA SER A 183 -18.68 -2.64 -21.89
C SER A 183 -20.11 -2.09 -22.03
N ARG A 184 -20.86 -2.03 -20.91
CA ARG A 184 -22.25 -1.57 -20.90
C ARG A 184 -22.38 -0.11 -21.36
N SER A 185 -21.41 0.74 -21.03
CA SER A 185 -21.44 2.18 -21.32
C SER A 185 -21.09 2.49 -22.77
N THR A 186 -20.07 1.84 -23.32
CA THR A 186 -19.60 2.11 -24.69
C THR A 186 -20.31 1.24 -25.73
N LYS A 187 -20.87 0.08 -25.34
CA LYS A 187 -21.40 -0.96 -26.24
C LYS A 187 -20.36 -1.62 -27.14
N TRP A 188 -19.08 -1.37 -26.90
CA TRP A 188 -17.94 -1.96 -27.61
C TRP A 188 -17.04 -2.73 -26.65
N THR A 189 -16.28 -3.67 -27.17
CA THR A 189 -15.19 -4.31 -26.41
C THR A 189 -13.94 -3.39 -26.39
N PRO A 190 -13.12 -3.41 -25.32
CA PRO A 190 -11.87 -2.66 -25.31
C PRO A 190 -10.96 -3.00 -26.49
N PHE A 191 -10.94 -4.27 -26.93
CA PHE A 191 -10.16 -4.68 -28.09
C PHE A 191 -10.68 -4.10 -29.41
N GLU A 192 -12.00 -4.07 -29.62
CA GLU A 192 -12.58 -3.41 -30.80
C GLU A 192 -12.27 -1.92 -30.82
N LEU A 193 -12.28 -1.24 -29.66
CA LEU A 193 -11.93 0.17 -29.57
C LEU A 193 -10.45 0.43 -29.89
N LEU A 194 -9.57 -0.51 -29.54
CA LEU A 194 -8.12 -0.40 -29.79
C LEU A 194 -7.74 -0.75 -31.24
N VAL A 195 -8.31 -1.83 -31.78
CA VAL A 195 -7.86 -2.45 -33.05
C VAL A 195 -8.85 -2.23 -34.20
N GLY A 196 -10.11 -1.89 -33.90
CA GLY A 196 -11.16 -1.68 -34.90
C GLY A 196 -11.80 -2.97 -35.42
N ILE A 197 -11.44 -4.14 -34.91
CA ILE A 197 -11.99 -5.45 -35.31
C ILE A 197 -12.44 -6.26 -34.10
N LYS A 198 -13.37 -7.20 -34.34
CA LYS A 198 -13.83 -8.14 -33.30
C LYS A 198 -12.73 -9.15 -32.97
N MET A 199 -12.45 -9.34 -31.69
CA MET A 199 -11.51 -10.37 -31.25
C MET A 199 -12.07 -11.77 -31.56
N ARG A 200 -11.24 -12.64 -32.16
CA ARG A 200 -11.60 -14.05 -32.41
C ARG A 200 -11.06 -14.94 -31.29
N ASN A 201 -11.96 -15.47 -30.47
CA ASN A 201 -11.59 -16.12 -29.22
C ASN A 201 -12.29 -17.48 -29.13
N LYS A 202 -11.60 -18.48 -28.58
CA LYS A 202 -12.31 -19.63 -27.99
C LYS A 202 -12.89 -19.16 -26.66
N GLU A 203 -14.20 -19.27 -26.50
CA GLU A 203 -14.85 -18.82 -25.27
C GLU A 203 -14.46 -19.74 -24.11
N ASP A 204 -13.78 -19.20 -23.10
CA ASP A 204 -13.64 -19.85 -21.79
C ASP A 204 -14.88 -19.46 -20.98
N ILE A 205 -15.94 -20.28 -21.11
CA ILE A 205 -17.28 -20.01 -20.58
C ILE A 205 -17.21 -19.73 -19.08
N LEU A 206 -16.39 -20.49 -18.35
CA LEU A 206 -16.26 -20.39 -16.90
C LEU A 206 -15.72 -19.03 -16.46
N ILE A 207 -14.64 -18.53 -17.08
CA ILE A 207 -14.08 -17.22 -16.71
C ILE A 207 -15.02 -16.10 -17.16
N LYS A 208 -15.68 -16.24 -18.32
CA LYS A 208 -16.64 -15.28 -18.83
C LYS A 208 -17.83 -15.10 -17.88
N ASP A 209 -18.40 -16.18 -17.37
CA ASP A 209 -19.53 -16.14 -16.44
C ASP A 209 -19.13 -15.48 -15.12
N LEU A 210 -17.99 -15.87 -14.53
CA LEU A 210 -17.46 -15.27 -13.30
C LEU A 210 -17.22 -13.76 -13.43
N LEU A 211 -16.76 -13.33 -14.60
CA LEU A 211 -16.51 -11.93 -14.91
C LEU A 211 -17.81 -11.15 -15.10
N LEU A 212 -18.79 -11.72 -15.79
CA LEU A 212 -20.12 -11.10 -15.95
C LEU A 212 -20.83 -10.95 -14.61
N GLU A 213 -20.72 -11.92 -13.70
CA GLU A 213 -21.21 -11.78 -12.33
C GLU A 213 -20.59 -10.59 -11.58
N GLN A 214 -19.30 -10.30 -11.79
CA GLN A 214 -18.64 -9.18 -11.12
C GLN A 214 -18.98 -7.84 -11.76
N ILE A 215 -19.21 -7.80 -13.08
CA ILE A 215 -19.59 -6.58 -13.80
C ILE A 215 -21.07 -6.21 -13.56
N ALA A 216 -21.91 -7.20 -13.23
CA ALA A 216 -23.33 -6.97 -12.95
C ALA A 216 -23.61 -6.38 -11.55
N LYS A 217 -22.65 -6.46 -10.62
CA LYS A 217 -22.72 -5.88 -9.28
C LYS A 217 -22.33 -4.40 -9.27
#